data_AF-A0A923QDT9-F1
#
_entry.id   AF-A0A923QDT9-F1
#
_cell.length_a   1.000
_cell.length_b   1.000
_cell.length_c   1.000
_cell.angle_alpha   90.00
_cell.angle_beta   90.00
_cell.angle_gamma   90.00
#
_symmetry.space_group_name_H-M   'P 1'
#
loop_
_entity.id
_entity.type
_entity.pdbx_description
1 polymer ?
#
loop_
_entity_poly.entity_id
_entity_poly.type
_entity_poly.pdbx_seq_one_letter_code
_entity_poly.pdbx_strand_id
1 'polypeptide(L)'
;MKWSGFQGSIRARLILGATLVLVAFVAAAGWAVQRAHADSVRAARFARLQSTVYLLLAGAELDAHGALVMPLSFPEPRLSLPQSGLYANIVNVARHEEWQSASAVAMHPPFQRSVAVGQWRYDTPTVAGDNYLAVGYGVNWAVGTQAAPLVLSVVEDRAGFDREVAIFARTLW
;
A
#
# COMPACT_ATOMS: atom_id res chain seq x y z
N MET A 1 -15.28 48.03 -55.04
CA MET A 1 -15.59 47.35 -53.76
C MET A 1 -14.28 46.81 -53.21
N LYS A 2 -13.81 47.35 -52.08
CA LYS A 2 -12.42 47.19 -51.58
C LYS A 2 -12.11 45.73 -51.23
N TRP A 3 -11.04 45.21 -51.83
CA TRP A 3 -10.37 44.00 -51.40
C TRP A 3 -9.72 44.22 -50.02
N SER A 4 -10.23 43.56 -48.97
CA SER A 4 -9.63 43.58 -47.63
C SER A 4 -8.69 42.39 -47.45
N GLY A 5 -7.49 42.49 -48.02
CA GLY A 5 -6.38 41.60 -47.75
C GLY A 5 -5.60 42.01 -46.48
N PHE A 6 -5.18 41.01 -45.70
CA PHE A 6 -4.00 41.03 -44.81
C PHE A 6 -4.05 41.60 -43.37
N GLN A 7 -5.21 41.82 -42.74
CA GLN A 7 -5.30 42.12 -41.29
C GLN A 7 -5.65 40.91 -40.40
N GLY A 8 -6.03 39.76 -41.00
CA GLY A 8 -6.44 38.55 -40.26
C GLY A 8 -5.29 37.64 -39.81
N SER A 9 -4.10 37.73 -40.40
CA SER A 9 -3.01 36.77 -40.21
C SER A 9 -2.35 36.86 -38.82
N ILE A 10 -2.10 38.08 -38.30
CA ILE A 10 -1.43 38.25 -37.01
C ILE A 10 -2.36 37.90 -35.85
N ARG A 11 -3.61 38.41 -35.87
CA ARG A 11 -4.60 38.09 -34.84
C ARG A 11 -4.96 36.60 -34.84
N ALA A 12 -5.15 35.99 -36.01
CA ALA A 12 -5.42 34.55 -36.09
C ALA A 12 -4.24 33.70 -35.58
N ARG A 13 -3.00 34.05 -35.92
CA ARG A 13 -1.81 33.35 -35.40
C ARG A 13 -1.64 33.53 -33.90
N LEU A 14 -1.94 34.71 -33.36
CA LEU A 14 -1.92 34.97 -31.92
C LEU A 14 -3.00 34.18 -31.18
N ILE A 15 -4.23 34.14 -31.72
CA ILE A 15 -5.33 33.36 -31.12
C ILE A 15 -5.01 31.86 -31.19
N LEU A 16 -4.58 31.35 -32.34
CA LEU A 16 -4.18 29.94 -32.50
C LEU A 16 -3.04 29.57 -31.55
N GLY A 17 -2.03 30.43 -31.42
CA GLY A 17 -0.93 30.24 -30.47
C GLY A 17 -1.43 30.21 -29.02
N ALA A 18 -2.27 31.17 -28.62
CA ALA A 18 -2.85 31.23 -27.29
C ALA A 18 -3.73 30.01 -26.96
N THR A 19 -4.57 29.58 -27.90
CA THR A 19 -5.39 28.37 -27.74
C THR A 19 -4.52 27.13 -27.63
N LEU A 20 -3.46 27.00 -28.44
CA LEU A 20 -2.56 25.85 -28.38
C LEU A 20 -1.80 25.80 -27.05
N VAL A 21 -1.32 26.94 -26.55
CA VAL A 21 -0.69 27.04 -25.23
C VAL A 21 -1.69 26.71 -24.13
N LEU A 22 -2.93 27.20 -24.21
CA LEU A 22 -3.97 26.90 -23.23
C LEU A 22 -4.29 25.40 -23.19
N VAL A 23 -4.49 24.77 -24.35
CA VAL A 23 -4.74 23.32 -24.44
C VAL A 23 -3.56 22.52 -23.90
N ALA A 24 -2.33 22.91 -24.24
CA ALA A 24 -1.12 22.26 -23.71
C ALA A 24 -1.02 22.40 -22.19
N PHE A 25 -1.33 23.57 -21.64
CA PHE A 25 -1.33 23.82 -20.21
C PHE A 25 -2.40 22.99 -19.48
N VAL A 26 -3.63 22.94 -20.02
CA VAL A 26 -4.71 22.12 -19.44
C VAL A 26 -4.38 20.63 -19.50
N ALA A 27 -3.80 20.15 -20.60
CA ALA A 27 -3.37 18.76 -20.72
C ALA A 27 -2.26 18.42 -19.71
N ALA A 28 -1.25 19.30 -19.57
CA ALA A 28 -0.18 19.12 -18.60
C ALA A 28 -0.70 19.15 -17.15
N ALA A 29 -1.61 20.07 -16.83
CA ALA A 29 -2.24 20.15 -15.51
C ALA A 29 -3.07 18.90 -15.22
N GLY A 30 -3.89 18.45 -16.17
CA GLY A 30 -4.66 17.21 -16.04
C GLY A 30 -3.77 15.99 -15.80
N TRP A 31 -2.67 15.88 -16.54
CA TRP A 31 -1.69 14.82 -16.35
C TRP A 31 -1.00 14.88 -14.97
N ALA A 32 -0.58 16.08 -14.54
CA ALA A 32 0.04 16.28 -13.22
C ALA A 32 -0.93 15.93 -12.08
N VAL A 33 -2.19 16.33 -12.19
CA VAL A 33 -3.25 16.04 -11.20
C VAL A 33 -3.50 14.53 -11.12
N GLN A 34 -3.64 13.85 -12.25
CA GLN A 34 -3.79 12.38 -12.28
C GLN A 34 -2.61 11.67 -11.61
N ARG A 35 -1.39 12.15 -11.89
CA ARG A 35 -0.18 11.58 -11.27
C ARG A 35 -0.16 11.80 -9.76
N ALA A 36 -0.44 13.03 -9.31
CA ALA A 36 -0.49 13.36 -7.90
C ALA A 36 -1.55 12.53 -7.16
N HIS A 37 -2.74 12.36 -7.73
CA HIS A 37 -3.78 11.50 -7.16
C HIS A 37 -3.33 10.04 -7.03
N ALA A 38 -2.72 9.46 -8.07
CA ALA A 38 -2.25 8.08 -8.02
C ALA A 38 -1.18 7.88 -6.93
N ASP A 39 -0.28 8.85 -6.76
CA ASP A 39 0.75 8.81 -5.74
C ASP A 39 0.15 9.00 -4.33
N SER A 40 -0.83 9.90 -4.15
CA SER A 40 -1.56 10.05 -2.89
C SER A 40 -2.33 8.79 -2.48
N VAL A 41 -2.99 8.12 -3.42
CA VAL A 41 -3.72 6.87 -3.14
C VAL A 41 -2.74 5.77 -2.71
N ARG A 42 -1.59 5.66 -3.37
CA ARG A 42 -0.56 4.69 -2.99
C ARG A 42 -0.01 4.98 -1.59
N ALA A 43 0.28 6.25 -1.29
CA ALA A 43 0.76 6.67 0.02
C ALA A 43 -0.26 6.36 1.14
N ALA A 44 -1.55 6.62 0.90
CA ALA A 44 -2.61 6.31 1.85
C ALA A 44 -2.73 4.81 2.15
N ARG A 45 -2.54 3.95 1.12
CA ARG A 45 -2.51 2.49 1.29
C ARG A 45 -1.34 2.04 2.17
N PHE A 46 -0.13 2.52 1.89
CA PHE A 46 1.03 2.21 2.72
C PHE A 46 0.89 2.72 4.15
N ALA A 47 0.32 3.91 4.34
CA ALA A 47 0.03 4.44 5.67
C ALA A 47 -0.95 3.54 6.45
N ARG A 48 -1.97 2.99 5.77
CA ARG A 48 -2.88 2.01 6.38
C ARG A 48 -2.15 0.73 6.80
N LEU A 49 -1.29 0.17 5.95
CA LEU A 49 -0.51 -1.03 6.29
C LEU A 49 0.44 -0.75 7.46
N GLN A 50 1.05 0.43 7.49
CA GLN A 50 1.88 0.88 8.61
C GLN A 50 1.07 0.98 9.91
N SER A 51 -0.16 1.50 9.88
CA SER A 51 -1.07 1.46 11.03
C SER A 51 -1.37 0.02 11.48
N THR A 52 -1.56 -0.92 10.56
CA THR A 52 -1.73 -2.34 10.90
C THR A 52 -0.47 -2.92 11.56
N VAL A 53 0.73 -2.56 11.11
CA VAL A 53 1.98 -2.95 11.79
C VAL A 53 2.01 -2.42 13.23
N TYR A 54 1.57 -1.18 13.48
CA TYR A 54 1.47 -0.67 14.85
C TYR A 54 0.45 -1.43 15.71
N LEU A 55 -0.66 -1.88 15.12
CA LEU A 55 -1.62 -2.75 15.83
C LEU A 55 -0.99 -4.10 16.19
N LEU A 56 -0.20 -4.68 15.28
CA LEU A 56 0.54 -5.92 15.55
C LEU A 56 1.58 -5.71 16.65
N LEU A 57 2.32 -4.60 16.61
CA LEU A 57 3.27 -4.22 17.67
C LEU A 57 2.57 -4.09 19.03
N ALA A 58 1.39 -3.48 19.07
CA ALA A 58 0.63 -3.30 20.30
C ALA A 58 0.07 -4.62 20.86
N GLY A 59 -0.21 -5.60 20.00
CA GLY A 59 -0.70 -6.92 20.40
C GLY A 59 0.40 -7.96 20.61
N ALA A 60 1.60 -7.74 20.08
CA ALA A 60 2.69 -8.71 20.20
C ALA A 60 3.27 -8.70 21.61
N GLU A 61 3.27 -9.87 22.24
CA GLU A 61 3.93 -10.10 23.50
C GLU A 61 4.95 -11.23 23.35
N LEU A 62 5.93 -11.24 24.24
CA LEU A 62 6.87 -12.35 24.36
C LEU A 62 6.71 -12.94 25.76
N ASP A 63 6.63 -14.26 25.86
CA ASP A 63 6.53 -14.95 27.14
C ASP A 63 7.87 -14.92 27.92
N ALA A 64 7.90 -15.50 29.12
CA ALA A 64 9.11 -15.56 29.95
C ALA A 64 10.27 -16.35 29.30
N HIS A 65 10.00 -17.14 28.27
CA HIS A 65 10.98 -17.89 27.49
C HIS A 65 11.34 -17.18 26.16
N GLY A 66 10.76 -16.00 25.90
CA GLY A 66 10.96 -15.23 24.67
C GLY A 66 10.19 -15.77 23.46
N ALA A 67 9.22 -16.67 23.65
CA ALA A 67 8.33 -17.16 22.60
C ALA A 67 7.26 -16.13 22.26
N LEU A 68 6.89 -16.04 20.98
CA LEU A 68 5.94 -15.05 20.50
C LEU A 68 4.51 -15.43 20.86
N VAL A 69 3.84 -14.55 21.63
CA VAL A 69 2.44 -14.69 22.02
C VAL A 69 1.64 -13.59 21.35
N MET A 70 0.65 -13.99 20.56
CA MET A 70 -0.24 -13.08 19.83
C MET A 70 -1.69 -13.24 20.33
N PRO A 71 -2.49 -12.17 20.33
CA PRO A 71 -3.90 -12.24 20.70
C PRO A 71 -4.69 -13.04 19.65
N LEU A 72 -5.78 -13.66 20.11
CA LEU A 72 -6.69 -14.44 19.26
C LEU A 72 -7.47 -13.57 18.26
N SER A 73 -7.65 -12.28 18.58
CA SER A 73 -8.41 -11.33 17.76
C SER A 73 -7.72 -9.97 17.73
N PHE A 74 -7.74 -9.33 16.56
CA PHE A 74 -7.18 -8.00 16.35
C PHE A 74 -8.30 -6.98 16.14
N PRO A 75 -8.08 -5.69 16.47
CA PRO A 75 -8.98 -4.61 16.08
C PRO A 75 -9.22 -4.51 14.58
N GLU A 76 -8.29 -5.01 13.76
CA GLU A 76 -8.44 -5.16 12.30
C GLU A 76 -9.04 -6.56 11.98
N PRO A 77 -10.37 -6.67 11.76
CA PRO A 77 -11.05 -7.95 11.59
C PRO A 77 -10.61 -8.70 10.34
N ARG A 78 -10.07 -8.00 9.33
CA ARG A 78 -9.57 -8.63 8.10
C ARG A 78 -8.41 -9.60 8.38
N LEU A 79 -7.66 -9.42 9.46
CA LEU A 79 -6.60 -10.36 9.84
C LEU A 79 -7.15 -11.72 10.32
N SER A 80 -8.41 -11.76 10.77
CA SER A 80 -9.06 -12.99 11.23
C SER A 80 -9.90 -13.67 10.14
N LEU A 81 -10.24 -12.94 9.06
CA LEU A 81 -11.11 -13.43 8.00
C LEU A 81 -10.28 -14.07 6.87
N PRO A 82 -10.52 -15.35 6.54
CA PRO A 82 -9.96 -15.96 5.34
C PRO A 82 -10.32 -15.15 4.09
N GLN A 83 -9.40 -15.08 3.13
CA GLN A 83 -9.60 -14.37 1.84
C GLN A 83 -9.95 -12.88 1.95
N SER A 84 -9.67 -12.23 3.09
CA SER A 84 -9.88 -10.78 3.28
C SER A 84 -8.96 -9.88 2.44
N GLY A 85 -7.97 -10.49 1.77
CA GLY A 85 -6.92 -9.80 1.04
C GLY A 85 -5.91 -9.07 1.94
N LEU A 86 -5.98 -9.22 3.27
CA LEU A 86 -5.00 -8.63 4.20
C LEU A 86 -4.38 -9.72 5.06
N TYR A 87 -3.06 -9.78 5.05
CA TYR A 87 -2.28 -10.85 5.68
C TYR A 87 -1.19 -10.23 6.54
N ALA A 88 -0.88 -10.86 7.66
CA ALA A 88 0.23 -10.44 8.52
C ALA A 88 1.11 -11.63 8.90
N ASN A 89 2.39 -11.37 9.08
CA ASN A 89 3.31 -12.27 9.74
C ASN A 89 4.20 -11.51 10.74
N ILE A 90 4.75 -12.28 11.68
CA ILE A 90 5.81 -11.82 12.58
C ILE A 90 6.85 -12.93 12.66
N VAL A 91 8.10 -12.61 12.38
CA VAL A 91 9.23 -13.53 12.49
C VAL A 91 10.05 -13.15 13.72
N ASN A 92 10.18 -14.08 14.66
CA ASN A 92 11.16 -14.00 15.74
C ASN A 92 12.48 -14.61 15.23
N VAL A 93 13.42 -13.74 14.88
CA VAL A 93 14.70 -14.14 14.26
C VAL A 93 15.59 -14.91 15.23
N ALA A 94 15.51 -14.63 16.53
CA ALA A 94 16.31 -15.33 17.54
C ALA A 94 15.88 -16.78 17.76
N ARG A 95 14.58 -17.08 17.61
CA ARG A 95 14.00 -18.40 17.88
C ARG A 95 13.60 -19.18 16.64
N HIS A 96 13.76 -18.60 15.44
CA HIS A 96 13.25 -19.16 14.19
C HIS A 96 11.74 -19.48 14.24
N GLU A 97 10.99 -18.65 14.97
CA GLU A 97 9.54 -18.78 15.12
C GLU A 97 8.85 -17.79 14.19
N GLU A 98 7.78 -18.22 13.53
CA GLU A 98 6.97 -17.38 12.65
C GLU A 98 5.50 -17.51 13.05
N TRP A 99 4.88 -16.37 13.36
CA TRP A 99 3.44 -16.27 13.51
C TRP A 99 2.83 -15.70 12.23
N GLN A 100 1.63 -16.18 11.88
CA GLN A 100 0.85 -15.69 10.75
C GLN A 100 -0.60 -15.44 11.18
N SER A 101 -1.23 -14.44 10.57
CA SER A 101 -2.65 -14.17 10.80
C SER A 101 -3.54 -15.29 10.27
N ALA A 102 -4.72 -15.47 10.87
CA ALA A 102 -5.67 -16.50 10.43
C ALA A 102 -6.13 -16.29 8.97
N SER A 103 -6.15 -15.05 8.50
CA SER A 103 -6.42 -14.72 7.09
C SER A 103 -5.40 -15.31 6.11
N ALA A 104 -4.15 -15.52 6.55
CA ALA A 104 -3.08 -16.07 5.72
C ALA A 104 -3.12 -17.61 5.63
N VAL A 105 -3.99 -18.26 6.42
CA VAL A 105 -4.13 -19.71 6.40
C VAL A 105 -4.59 -20.15 5.00
N ALA A 106 -3.83 -21.07 4.39
CA ALA A 106 -3.96 -21.53 3.01
C ALA A 106 -3.57 -20.53 1.89
N MET A 107 -3.02 -19.37 2.24
CA MET A 107 -2.45 -18.42 1.29
C MET A 107 -0.92 -18.38 1.39
N HIS A 108 -0.23 -18.03 0.30
CA HIS A 108 1.24 -17.87 0.28
C HIS A 108 1.65 -16.42 -0.06
N PRO A 109 1.28 -15.43 0.78
CA PRO A 109 1.62 -14.04 0.51
C PRO A 109 3.14 -13.80 0.63
N PRO A 110 3.71 -12.85 -0.15
CA PRO A 110 5.13 -12.51 -0.12
C PRO A 110 5.52 -11.71 1.13
N PHE A 111 5.60 -12.38 2.28
CA PHE A 111 6.03 -11.74 3.53
C PHE A 111 7.50 -11.32 3.50
N GLN A 112 7.78 -10.16 4.10
CA GLN A 112 9.13 -9.66 4.29
C GLN A 112 9.71 -10.23 5.59
N ARG A 113 10.54 -11.28 5.48
CA ARG A 113 11.13 -11.97 6.64
C ARG A 113 12.45 -11.37 7.13
N SER A 114 13.00 -10.39 6.40
CA SER A 114 14.26 -9.73 6.73
C SER A 114 14.13 -8.24 6.52
N VAL A 115 14.09 -7.51 7.63
CA VAL A 115 14.11 -6.05 7.71
C VAL A 115 15.04 -5.68 8.87
N ALA A 116 15.95 -4.73 8.66
CA ALA A 116 16.84 -4.28 9.71
C ALA A 116 16.07 -3.63 10.87
N VAL A 117 16.58 -3.77 12.09
CA VAL A 117 15.97 -3.16 13.29
C VAL A 117 15.89 -1.63 13.12
N GLY A 118 14.73 -1.06 13.44
CA GLY A 118 14.43 0.35 13.33
C GLY A 118 14.13 0.83 11.90
N GLN A 119 14.12 -0.06 10.91
CA GLN A 119 13.87 0.28 9.52
C GLN A 119 12.49 -0.15 9.06
N TRP A 120 11.88 0.70 8.24
CA TRP A 120 10.67 0.40 7.48
C TRP A 120 11.04 -0.04 6.07
N ARG A 121 10.37 -1.05 5.55
CA ARG A 121 10.49 -1.51 4.16
C ARG A 121 9.13 -1.49 3.50
N TYR A 122 9.01 -0.77 2.40
CA TYR A 122 7.81 -0.69 1.58
C TYR A 122 8.12 -1.34 0.24
N ASP A 123 7.29 -2.27 -0.21
CA ASP A 123 7.52 -3.03 -1.44
C ASP A 123 6.19 -3.33 -2.14
N THR A 124 6.27 -3.62 -3.43
CA THR A 124 5.11 -4.02 -4.24
C THR A 124 5.39 -5.32 -4.99
N PRO A 125 5.52 -6.45 -4.28
CA PRO A 125 5.89 -7.71 -4.89
C PRO A 125 4.75 -8.27 -5.76
N THR A 126 5.14 -8.92 -6.86
CA THR A 126 4.22 -9.66 -7.72
C THR A 126 4.50 -11.16 -7.57
N VAL A 127 3.48 -11.94 -7.23
CA VAL A 127 3.59 -13.41 -7.05
C VAL A 127 2.43 -14.08 -7.78
N ALA A 128 2.74 -15.10 -8.58
CA ALA A 128 1.73 -15.87 -9.34
C ALA A 128 0.80 -15.01 -10.24
N GLY A 129 1.24 -13.81 -10.63
CA GLY A 129 0.45 -12.85 -11.41
C GLY A 129 -0.35 -11.85 -10.58
N ASP A 130 -0.44 -12.03 -9.27
CA ASP A 130 -1.11 -11.12 -8.34
C ASP A 130 -0.14 -10.07 -7.80
N ASN A 131 -0.62 -8.83 -7.69
CA ASN A 131 0.15 -7.70 -7.19
C ASN A 131 -0.19 -7.44 -5.72
N TYR A 132 0.84 -7.39 -4.89
CA TYR A 132 0.69 -7.12 -3.47
C TYR A 132 1.29 -5.77 -3.10
N LEU A 133 0.79 -5.18 -2.02
CA LEU A 133 1.45 -4.12 -1.29
C LEU A 133 1.99 -4.71 0.01
N ALA A 134 3.29 -4.57 0.25
CA ALA A 134 3.94 -5.14 1.43
C ALA A 134 4.62 -4.04 2.24
N VAL A 135 4.41 -4.07 3.55
CA VAL A 135 5.15 -3.26 4.53
C VAL A 135 5.80 -4.20 5.52
N GLY A 136 7.06 -3.92 5.87
CA GLY A 136 7.79 -4.62 6.89
C GLY A 136 8.47 -3.65 7.84
N TYR A 137 8.59 -4.05 9.10
CA TYR A 137 9.27 -3.29 10.15
C TYR A 137 10.10 -4.23 11.02
N GLY A 138 11.38 -3.93 11.15
CA GLY A 138 12.26 -4.61 12.10
C GLY A 138 12.23 -3.91 13.45
N VAL A 139 11.98 -4.63 14.53
CA VAL A 139 12.01 -4.12 15.90
C VAL A 139 12.87 -5.02 16.77
N ASN A 140 13.53 -4.46 17.77
CA ASN A 140 14.21 -5.25 18.79
C ASN A 140 13.35 -5.24 20.06
N TRP A 141 12.75 -6.37 20.38
CA TRP A 141 11.83 -6.52 21.51
C TRP A 141 12.60 -6.93 22.76
N ALA A 142 12.38 -6.26 23.89
CA ALA A 142 13.06 -6.60 25.13
C ALA A 142 12.12 -7.34 26.09
N VAL A 143 12.56 -8.48 26.62
CA VAL A 143 11.92 -9.18 27.74
C VAL A 143 12.94 -9.37 28.84
N GLY A 144 12.76 -8.64 29.94
CA GLY A 144 13.74 -8.62 31.02
C GLY A 144 15.11 -8.16 30.53
N THR A 145 16.09 -9.06 30.54
CA THR A 145 17.47 -8.81 30.09
C THR A 145 17.75 -9.32 28.66
N GLN A 146 16.81 -10.01 28.04
CA GLN A 146 16.97 -10.58 26.71
C GLN A 146 16.33 -9.69 25.65
N ALA A 147 17.02 -9.53 24.53
CA ALA A 147 16.54 -8.81 23.36
C ALA A 147 16.28 -9.81 22.22
N ALA A 148 15.08 -9.74 21.64
CA ALA A 148 14.62 -10.59 20.56
C ALA A 148 14.30 -9.72 19.33
N PRO A 149 15.10 -9.82 18.25
CA PRO A 149 14.79 -9.15 17.00
C PRO A 149 13.55 -9.78 16.36
N LEU A 150 12.50 -8.97 16.20
CA LEU A 150 11.26 -9.33 15.52
C LEU A 150 11.16 -8.57 14.20
N VAL A 151 10.66 -9.25 13.17
CA VAL A 151 10.31 -8.63 11.89
C VAL A 151 8.82 -8.80 11.70
N LEU A 152 8.08 -7.69 11.68
CA LEU A 152 6.65 -7.69 11.39
C LEU A 152 6.45 -7.38 9.92
N SER A 153 5.60 -8.14 9.24
CA SER A 153 5.23 -7.89 7.85
C SER A 153 3.71 -7.90 7.68
N VAL A 154 3.20 -6.92 6.95
CA VAL A 154 1.80 -6.84 6.55
C VAL A 154 1.74 -6.75 5.04
N VAL A 155 0.92 -7.59 4.43
CA VAL A 155 0.76 -7.73 2.99
C VAL A 155 -0.72 -7.59 2.63
N GLU A 156 -1.03 -6.74 1.66
CA GLU A 156 -2.38 -6.59 1.11
C GLU A 156 -2.40 -7.01 -0.37
N ASP A 157 -3.33 -7.90 -0.73
CA ASP A 157 -3.64 -8.23 -2.11
C ASP A 157 -4.43 -7.09 -2.75
N ARG A 158 -3.89 -6.54 -3.85
CA ARG A 158 -4.52 -5.46 -4.60
C ARG A 158 -5.69 -5.94 -5.46
N ALA A 159 -5.68 -7.19 -5.91
CA ALA A 159 -6.62 -7.71 -6.90
C ALA A 159 -7.96 -8.17 -6.29
N GLY A 160 -7.98 -8.65 -5.04
CA GLY A 160 -9.21 -9.08 -4.36
C GLY A 160 -10.19 -7.92 -4.10
N PHE A 161 -9.71 -6.83 -3.50
CA PHE A 161 -10.54 -5.67 -3.14
C PHE A 161 -11.04 -4.89 -4.37
N ASP A 162 -10.19 -4.66 -5.37
CA ASP A 162 -10.56 -3.91 -6.58
C ASP A 162 -11.64 -4.66 -7.40
N ARG A 163 -11.61 -6.00 -7.40
CA ARG A 163 -12.66 -6.84 -8.04
C ARG A 163 -14.01 -6.73 -7.32
N GLU A 164 -14.00 -6.79 -5.99
CA GLU A 164 -15.24 -6.78 -5.20
C GLU A 164 -15.93 -5.42 -5.23
N VAL A 165 -15.16 -4.32 -5.17
CA VAL A 165 -15.67 -2.96 -5.38
C VAL A 165 -16.23 -2.77 -6.78
N ALA A 166 -15.58 -3.32 -7.81
CA ALA A 166 -16.06 -3.24 -9.19
C ALA A 166 -17.36 -4.02 -9.42
N ILE A 167 -17.57 -5.14 -8.71
CA ILE A 167 -18.82 -5.92 -8.75
C ILE A 167 -19.94 -5.15 -8.02
N PHE A 168 -19.66 -4.62 -6.83
CA PHE A 168 -20.65 -3.84 -6.06
C PHE A 168 -21.08 -2.57 -6.79
N ALA A 169 -20.13 -1.89 -7.45
CA ALA A 169 -20.36 -0.75 -8.33
C ALA A 169 -21.05 -1.11 -9.66
N ARG A 170 -21.41 -2.37 -9.92
CA ARG A 170 -22.25 -2.77 -11.07
C ARG A 170 -23.66 -3.20 -10.67
N THR A 171 -23.89 -3.49 -9.39
CA THR A 171 -25.19 -3.90 -8.85
C THR A 171 -26.04 -2.75 -8.31
N LEU A 172 -25.50 -1.53 -8.24
CA LEU A 172 -26.21 -0.32 -7.75
C LEU A 172 -26.79 0.57 -8.86
N TRP A 173 -26.90 0.06 -10.10
CA TRP A 173 -27.66 0.70 -11.19
C TRP A 173 -28.48 -0.34 -11.94
#